data_AF-A0A960KLZ7-F1
#
_entry.id   AF-A0A960KLZ7-F1
#
_cell.length_a   1.000
_cell.length_b   1.000
_cell.length_c   1.000
_cell.angle_alpha   90.00
_cell.angle_beta   90.00
_cell.angle_gamma   90.00
#
_symmetry.space_group_name_H-M   'P 1'
#
loop_
_entity.id
_entity.type
_entity.pdbx_description
1 polymer ?
#
loop_
_entity_poly.entity_id
_entity_poly.type
_entity_poly.pdbx_seq_one_letter_code
_entity_poly.pdbx_strand_id
1 'polypeptide(L)'
;MKAIVSLPRPQPSYRHDVGYEVRLDLSPLAAWTELPCHWIATYRTAAHGGKGNAQDREGMGWASRLACARRGARWVDLESDERGLNEKIEALRDLGTRVVLSHHILDAGDPFASLPPLDLNHIDVLKVIGTGSTTEDVCNQRLVYSDWQGPALVHFYMGAEFACTRWLSLVYGAPFTFVSLPGDAVAPGQLELDDVVGRDLPKSPRLFAIVGHPIGHSKSPKRHEPYLRALDSNALFLGMPVQQPRDFALLLEMFPELCGLAITKPAKGWAAAYANSVWHVSHPAGAINTAVRISDQWQVDNTDYAALLALLSEYPEEWRIRVLGYGGLGQVAVAAARALGRSVTVSNRTELEGVVGFVPWAERHDGPFEILVQATSCGMGNQDSPLDMIPASMKVLIESIYEPERTRLVDMATKQGCSVILGSTFFERQAALQEIRFRQVLD
;
A
#
# COMPACT_ATOMS: atom_id res chain seq x y z
N MET A 1 8.38 -5.60 -22.01
CA MET A 1 6.99 -5.26 -21.64
C MET A 1 6.74 -5.81 -20.26
N LYS A 2 6.67 -4.95 -19.23
CA LYS A 2 6.47 -5.35 -17.82
C LYS A 2 5.03 -5.14 -17.32
N ALA A 3 4.17 -4.51 -18.12
CA ALA A 3 2.80 -4.15 -17.76
C ALA A 3 1.78 -4.73 -18.75
N ILE A 4 0.70 -5.31 -18.21
CA ILE A 4 -0.46 -5.79 -18.96
C ILE A 4 -1.73 -5.11 -18.44
N VAL A 5 -2.47 -4.48 -19.33
CA VAL A 5 -3.78 -3.89 -19.06
C VAL A 5 -4.88 -4.89 -19.40
N SER A 6 -5.72 -5.26 -18.43
CA SER A 6 -6.90 -6.08 -18.69
C SER A 6 -8.03 -5.25 -19.28
N LEU A 7 -8.45 -5.58 -20.50
CA LEU A 7 -9.45 -4.84 -21.23
C LEU A 7 -10.79 -5.59 -21.27
N PRO A 8 -11.86 -5.02 -20.69
CA PRO A 8 -13.20 -5.60 -20.78
C PRO A 8 -13.87 -5.35 -22.14
N ARG A 9 -13.34 -4.41 -22.94
CA ARG A 9 -13.85 -3.99 -24.25
C ARG A 9 -12.74 -3.32 -25.09
N PRO A 10 -12.91 -3.20 -26.42
CA PRO A 10 -11.99 -2.47 -27.28
C PRO A 10 -11.73 -1.04 -26.82
N GLN A 11 -10.54 -0.55 -27.11
CA GLN A 11 -10.12 0.82 -26.82
C GLN A 11 -9.91 1.55 -28.15
N PRO A 12 -10.09 2.88 -28.18
CA PRO A 12 -9.89 3.67 -29.40
C PRO A 12 -8.42 3.69 -29.87
N SER A 13 -7.47 3.37 -28.99
CA SER A 13 -6.04 3.33 -29.31
C SER A 13 -5.27 2.42 -28.37
N TYR A 14 -4.15 1.86 -28.85
CA TYR A 14 -3.26 1.00 -28.07
C TYR A 14 -1.82 1.52 -28.11
N ARG A 15 -1.11 1.38 -26.98
CA ARG A 15 0.31 1.69 -26.87
C ARG A 15 1.16 0.49 -27.30
N HIS A 16 2.27 0.74 -27.99
CA HIS A 16 3.15 -0.35 -28.46
C HIS A 16 4.08 -0.92 -27.37
N ASP A 17 4.32 -0.17 -26.29
CA ASP A 17 5.16 -0.57 -25.16
C ASP A 17 4.40 -1.32 -24.05
N VAL A 18 3.08 -1.50 -24.21
CA VAL A 18 2.15 -2.06 -23.22
C VAL A 18 1.46 -3.33 -23.74
N GLY A 19 1.30 -4.31 -22.86
CA GLY A 19 0.58 -5.54 -23.15
C GLY A 19 -0.89 -5.41 -22.80
N TYR A 20 -1.74 -6.17 -23.48
CA TYR A 20 -3.18 -6.10 -23.27
C TYR A 20 -3.79 -7.49 -23.08
N GLU A 21 -4.51 -7.71 -21.99
CA GLU A 21 -5.31 -8.92 -21.82
C GLU A 21 -6.72 -8.67 -22.35
N VAL A 22 -7.09 -9.36 -23.43
CA VAL A 22 -8.43 -9.34 -24.01
C VAL A 22 -9.31 -10.34 -23.25
N ARG A 23 -10.31 -9.81 -22.51
CA ARG A 23 -11.22 -10.58 -21.68
C ARG A 23 -12.44 -11.06 -22.46
N LEU A 24 -12.33 -12.26 -23.02
CA LEU A 24 -13.37 -12.91 -23.84
C LEU A 24 -14.62 -13.30 -23.05
N ASP A 25 -14.51 -13.42 -21.73
CA ASP A 25 -15.65 -13.60 -20.83
C ASP A 25 -16.48 -12.32 -20.63
N LEU A 26 -15.93 -11.15 -21.00
CA LEU A 26 -16.60 -9.85 -20.87
C LEU A 26 -17.03 -9.28 -22.22
N SER A 27 -16.27 -9.56 -23.28
CA SER A 27 -16.57 -9.09 -24.64
C SER A 27 -16.15 -10.13 -25.68
N PRO A 28 -17.04 -10.56 -26.59
CA PRO A 28 -16.72 -11.59 -27.58
C PRO A 28 -15.69 -11.08 -28.59
N LEU A 29 -14.88 -11.98 -29.14
CA LEU A 29 -13.83 -11.65 -30.11
C LEU A 29 -14.35 -10.85 -31.33
N ALA A 30 -15.59 -11.10 -31.76
CA ALA A 30 -16.21 -10.39 -32.87
C ALA A 30 -16.38 -8.87 -32.64
N ALA A 31 -16.39 -8.42 -31.39
CA ALA A 31 -16.44 -7.00 -31.04
C ALA A 31 -15.09 -6.28 -31.26
N TRP A 32 -14.00 -7.01 -31.46
CA TRP A 32 -12.64 -6.47 -31.60
C TRP A 32 -12.26 -6.39 -33.08
N THR A 33 -12.54 -5.25 -33.71
CA THR A 33 -12.17 -4.98 -35.11
C THR A 33 -10.68 -4.70 -35.27
N GLU A 34 -10.07 -4.06 -34.27
CA GLU A 34 -8.63 -3.85 -34.15
C GLU A 34 -8.11 -4.55 -32.90
N LEU A 35 -6.96 -5.22 -33.03
CA LEU A 35 -6.34 -6.00 -31.96
C LEU A 35 -5.04 -5.34 -31.50
N PRO A 36 -4.72 -5.36 -30.19
CA PRO A 36 -3.48 -4.79 -29.70
C PRO A 36 -2.26 -5.55 -30.21
N CYS A 37 -1.12 -4.87 -30.39
CA CYS A 37 0.09 -5.49 -30.94
C CYS A 37 0.73 -6.57 -30.03
N HIS A 38 0.51 -6.48 -28.71
CA HIS A 38 0.99 -7.44 -27.73
C HIS A 38 -0.15 -7.79 -26.81
N TRP A 39 -0.75 -8.97 -27.02
CA TRP A 39 -1.99 -9.30 -26.34
C TRP A 39 -2.10 -10.76 -25.91
N ILE A 40 -2.85 -10.94 -24.83
CA ILE A 40 -3.21 -12.22 -24.24
C ILE A 40 -4.70 -12.43 -24.47
N ALA A 41 -5.10 -13.58 -25.00
CA ALA A 41 -6.49 -13.97 -25.05
C ALA A 41 -6.86 -14.78 -23.79
N THR A 42 -7.77 -14.23 -22.98
CA THR A 42 -8.20 -14.84 -21.72
C THR A 42 -9.71 -15.04 -21.73
N TYR A 43 -10.18 -16.24 -21.36
CA TYR A 43 -11.56 -16.47 -20.98
C TYR A 43 -11.55 -16.88 -19.51
N ARG A 44 -11.94 -15.97 -18.62
CA ARG A 44 -11.86 -16.18 -17.16
C ARG A 44 -13.19 -16.64 -16.59
N THR A 45 -13.22 -17.77 -15.90
CA THR A 45 -14.44 -18.26 -15.24
C THR A 45 -14.72 -17.54 -13.93
N ALA A 46 -15.97 -17.60 -13.45
CA ALA A 46 -16.35 -17.06 -12.15
C ALA A 46 -15.52 -17.63 -10.99
N ALA A 47 -15.18 -18.92 -11.02
CA ALA A 47 -14.35 -19.57 -10.00
C ALA A 47 -12.93 -18.98 -9.93
N HIS A 48 -12.43 -18.43 -11.03
CA HIS A 48 -11.12 -17.77 -11.10
C HIS A 48 -11.23 -16.23 -11.08
N GLY A 49 -12.38 -15.67 -10.69
CA GLY A 49 -12.58 -14.22 -10.55
C GLY A 49 -13.00 -13.48 -11.84
N GLY A 50 -13.50 -14.22 -12.84
CA GLY A 50 -14.08 -13.66 -14.06
C GLY A 50 -15.60 -13.62 -14.06
N LYS A 51 -16.21 -13.44 -15.25
CA LYS A 51 -17.66 -13.55 -15.43
C LYS A 51 -18.07 -14.72 -16.33
N GLY A 52 -17.10 -15.50 -16.83
CA GLY A 52 -17.34 -16.61 -17.72
C GLY A 52 -17.94 -17.83 -17.01
N ASN A 53 -18.75 -18.59 -17.74
CA ASN A 53 -19.25 -19.90 -17.29
C ASN A 53 -18.24 -21.02 -17.63
N ALA A 54 -18.03 -21.94 -16.69
CA ALA A 54 -17.17 -23.12 -16.87
C ALA A 54 -17.66 -24.07 -17.98
N GLN A 55 -18.97 -24.20 -18.19
CA GLN A 55 -19.51 -25.02 -19.28
C GLN A 55 -19.15 -24.43 -20.65
N ASP A 56 -19.24 -23.11 -20.78
CA ASP A 56 -18.92 -22.39 -22.02
C ASP A 56 -17.41 -22.31 -22.26
N ARG A 57 -16.59 -22.30 -21.20
CA ARG A 57 -15.11 -22.25 -21.27
C ARG A 57 -14.55 -23.34 -22.19
N GLU A 58 -15.08 -24.56 -22.08
CA GLU A 58 -14.59 -25.73 -22.81
C GLU A 58 -15.04 -25.74 -24.29
N GLY A 59 -16.18 -25.13 -24.60
CA GLY A 59 -16.72 -25.03 -25.96
C GLY A 59 -16.38 -23.69 -26.61
N MET A 60 -17.29 -22.73 -26.47
CA MET A 60 -17.17 -21.40 -27.11
C MET A 60 -15.96 -20.62 -26.62
N GLY A 61 -15.62 -20.70 -25.33
CA GLY A 61 -14.46 -20.03 -24.74
C GLY A 61 -13.14 -20.55 -25.32
N TRP A 62 -13.01 -21.87 -25.48
CA TRP A 62 -11.86 -22.48 -26.15
C TRP A 62 -11.81 -22.11 -27.64
N ALA A 63 -12.91 -22.25 -28.37
CA ALA A 63 -12.98 -21.89 -29.78
C ALA A 63 -12.58 -20.42 -30.03
N SER A 64 -13.01 -19.51 -29.15
CA SER A 64 -12.66 -18.08 -29.21
C SER A 64 -11.17 -17.84 -28.95
N ARG A 65 -10.58 -18.52 -27.96
CA ARG A 65 -9.14 -18.44 -27.67
C ARG A 65 -8.28 -19.02 -28.80
N LEU A 66 -8.69 -20.15 -29.39
CA LEU A 66 -8.03 -20.73 -30.56
C LEU A 66 -8.13 -19.82 -31.79
N ALA A 67 -9.26 -19.14 -31.99
CA ALA A 67 -9.40 -18.12 -33.02
C ALA A 67 -8.48 -16.91 -32.78
N CYS A 68 -8.27 -16.51 -31.52
CA CYS A 68 -7.30 -15.47 -31.17
C CYS A 68 -5.87 -15.90 -31.50
N ALA A 69 -5.49 -17.14 -31.19
CA ALA A 69 -4.18 -17.71 -31.55
C ALA A 69 -3.92 -17.60 -33.07
N ARG A 70 -4.89 -18.00 -33.89
CA ARG A 70 -4.81 -17.88 -35.37
C ARG A 70 -4.72 -16.43 -35.87
N ARG A 71 -5.20 -15.46 -35.08
CA ARG A 71 -5.11 -14.02 -35.35
C ARG A 71 -3.85 -13.36 -34.77
N GLY A 72 -2.89 -14.15 -34.28
CA GLY A 72 -1.62 -13.66 -33.78
C GLY A 72 -1.65 -13.18 -32.32
N ALA A 73 -2.54 -13.73 -31.49
CA ALA A 73 -2.42 -13.57 -30.05
C ALA A 73 -1.03 -14.02 -29.60
N ARG A 74 -0.33 -13.17 -28.84
CA ARG A 74 1.02 -13.49 -28.36
C ARG A 74 0.96 -14.62 -27.35
N TRP A 75 -0.03 -14.57 -26.47
CA TRP A 75 -0.32 -15.61 -25.49
C TRP A 75 -1.81 -15.98 -25.48
N VAL A 76 -2.10 -17.20 -25.09
CA VAL A 76 -3.43 -17.64 -24.67
C VAL A 76 -3.35 -18.07 -23.21
N ASP A 77 -4.29 -17.60 -22.40
CA ASP A 77 -4.44 -17.99 -20.99
C ASP A 77 -5.39 -19.19 -20.87
N LEU A 78 -4.88 -20.26 -20.25
CA LEU A 78 -5.62 -21.46 -19.89
C LEU A 78 -5.69 -21.57 -18.36
N GLU A 79 -6.87 -21.85 -17.81
CA GLU A 79 -7.02 -22.12 -16.37
C GLU A 79 -6.50 -23.53 -16.03
N SER A 80 -5.84 -23.66 -14.87
CA SER A 80 -5.18 -24.89 -14.43
C SER A 80 -6.12 -26.09 -14.25
N ASP A 81 -7.42 -25.84 -14.11
CA ASP A 81 -8.48 -26.84 -13.91
C ASP A 81 -9.30 -27.07 -15.20
N GLU A 82 -8.77 -26.66 -16.36
CA GLU A 82 -9.38 -26.95 -17.66
C GLU A 82 -9.30 -28.42 -18.06
N ARG A 83 -10.37 -28.90 -18.69
CA ARG A 83 -10.37 -30.24 -19.29
C ARG A 83 -9.52 -30.26 -20.55
N GLY A 84 -8.87 -31.40 -20.82
CA GLY A 84 -8.05 -31.60 -22.02
C GLY A 84 -6.92 -30.60 -22.14
N LEU A 85 -6.29 -30.26 -21.00
CA LEU A 85 -5.30 -29.19 -20.94
C LEU A 85 -4.10 -29.47 -21.85
N ASN A 86 -3.61 -30.71 -21.86
CA ASN A 86 -2.47 -31.12 -22.70
C ASN A 86 -2.79 -30.97 -24.20
N GLU A 87 -3.95 -31.44 -24.65
CA GLU A 87 -4.37 -31.34 -26.04
C GLU A 87 -4.53 -29.87 -26.47
N LYS A 88 -5.01 -29.00 -25.58
CA LYS A 88 -5.09 -27.56 -25.84
C LYS A 88 -3.72 -26.91 -25.93
N ILE A 89 -2.79 -27.28 -25.05
CA ILE A 89 -1.41 -26.79 -25.07
C ILE A 89 -0.75 -27.17 -26.40
N GLU A 90 -0.84 -28.44 -26.80
CA GLU A 90 -0.31 -28.93 -28.08
C GLU A 90 -0.91 -28.14 -29.26
N ALA A 91 -2.23 -27.98 -29.31
CA ALA A 91 -2.90 -27.23 -30.37
C ALA A 91 -2.43 -25.76 -30.45
N LEU A 92 -2.13 -25.11 -29.33
CA LEU A 92 -1.58 -23.75 -29.32
C LEU A 92 -0.12 -23.72 -29.79
N ARG A 93 0.67 -24.74 -29.41
CA ARG A 93 2.07 -24.88 -29.82
C ARG A 93 2.21 -25.12 -31.32
N ASP A 94 1.33 -25.92 -31.91
CA ASP A 94 1.27 -26.14 -33.36
C ASP A 94 1.02 -24.83 -34.14
N LEU A 95 0.32 -23.88 -33.53
CA LEU A 95 0.09 -22.54 -34.07
C LEU A 95 1.22 -21.54 -33.72
N GLY A 96 2.29 -21.98 -33.05
CA GLY A 96 3.38 -21.13 -32.57
C GLY A 96 2.96 -20.14 -31.47
N THR A 97 1.81 -20.35 -30.84
CA THR A 97 1.27 -19.47 -29.80
C THR A 97 1.80 -19.87 -28.43
N ARG A 98 2.12 -18.87 -27.60
CA ARG A 98 2.61 -19.10 -26.24
C ARG A 98 1.46 -19.33 -25.27
N VAL A 99 1.72 -20.09 -24.21
CA VAL A 99 0.74 -20.48 -23.19
C VAL A 99 1.05 -19.80 -21.87
N VAL A 100 0.04 -19.10 -21.33
CA VAL A 100 -0.03 -18.73 -19.93
C VAL A 100 -0.93 -19.76 -19.24
N LEU A 101 -0.41 -20.51 -18.28
CA LEU A 101 -1.23 -21.38 -17.45
C LEU A 101 -1.55 -20.64 -16.15
N SER A 102 -2.82 -20.45 -15.83
CA SER A 102 -3.23 -19.63 -14.72
C SER A 102 -4.01 -20.38 -13.65
N HIS A 103 -3.76 -20.05 -12.39
CA HIS A 103 -4.43 -20.57 -11.22
C HIS A 103 -4.76 -19.40 -10.28
N HIS A 104 -6.02 -19.31 -9.86
CA HIS A 104 -6.47 -18.27 -8.94
C HIS A 104 -7.15 -18.94 -7.75
N ILE A 105 -6.79 -18.53 -6.54
CA ILE A 105 -7.61 -18.77 -5.35
C ILE A 105 -8.13 -17.42 -4.84
N LEU A 106 -9.45 -17.35 -4.72
CA LEU A 106 -10.14 -16.13 -4.29
C LEU A 106 -10.20 -16.03 -2.75
N ASP A 107 -10.15 -17.17 -2.07
CA ASP A 107 -10.07 -17.26 -0.63
C ASP A 107 -8.60 -17.17 -0.16
N ALA A 108 -8.42 -16.87 1.12
CA ALA A 108 -7.10 -16.84 1.74
C ALA A 108 -6.51 -18.26 1.83
N GLY A 109 -5.21 -18.39 1.54
CA GLY A 109 -4.48 -19.66 1.59
C GLY A 109 -3.22 -19.64 0.72
N ASP A 110 -2.46 -20.73 0.75
CA ASP A 110 -1.32 -20.91 -0.15
C ASP A 110 -1.82 -21.32 -1.56
N PRO A 111 -1.65 -20.46 -2.57
CA PRO A 111 -2.14 -20.74 -3.93
C PRO A 111 -1.33 -21.83 -4.63
N PHE A 112 -0.14 -22.19 -4.14
CA PHE A 112 0.64 -23.29 -4.69
C PHE A 112 0.18 -24.64 -4.13
N ALA A 113 -0.26 -24.69 -2.87
CA ALA A 113 -0.80 -25.90 -2.27
C ALA A 113 -2.10 -26.37 -2.96
N SER A 114 -2.86 -25.46 -3.58
CA SER A 114 -4.08 -25.77 -4.33
C SER A 114 -3.87 -26.07 -5.81
N LEU A 115 -2.63 -25.97 -6.32
CA LEU A 115 -2.34 -26.32 -7.70
C LEU A 115 -2.56 -27.82 -7.92
N PRO A 116 -3.31 -28.21 -8.96
CA PRO A 116 -3.37 -29.62 -9.34
C PRO A 116 -1.98 -30.11 -9.80
N PRO A 117 -1.74 -31.43 -9.84
CA PRO A 117 -0.57 -31.97 -10.51
C PRO A 117 -0.60 -31.57 -11.99
N LEU A 118 0.37 -30.78 -12.42
CA LEU A 118 0.43 -30.20 -13.76
C LEU A 118 1.76 -30.59 -14.43
N ASP A 119 1.69 -30.96 -15.70
CA ASP A 119 2.88 -30.95 -16.54
C ASP A 119 3.14 -29.50 -16.98
N LEU A 120 4.25 -28.94 -16.49
CA LEU A 120 4.65 -27.58 -16.82
C LEU A 120 5.56 -27.53 -18.06
N ASN A 121 5.87 -28.69 -18.66
CA ASN A 121 6.50 -28.74 -19.97
C ASN A 121 5.62 -28.01 -20.98
N HIS A 122 6.23 -27.21 -21.84
CA HIS A 122 5.51 -26.39 -22.83
C HIS A 122 4.56 -25.33 -22.24
N ILE A 123 4.76 -24.90 -20.99
CA ILE A 123 4.17 -23.66 -20.45
C ILE A 123 5.21 -22.53 -20.56
N ASP A 124 4.84 -21.37 -21.12
CA ASP A 124 5.77 -20.22 -21.16
C ASP A 124 5.74 -19.42 -19.86
N VAL A 125 4.55 -19.26 -19.28
CA VAL A 125 4.33 -18.53 -18.04
C VAL A 125 3.35 -19.29 -17.16
N LEU A 126 3.74 -19.59 -15.92
CA LEU A 126 2.80 -19.98 -14.89
C LEU A 126 2.34 -18.73 -14.14
N LYS A 127 1.03 -18.51 -14.04
CA LYS A 127 0.40 -17.38 -13.36
C LYS A 127 -0.38 -17.88 -12.15
N VAL A 128 0.13 -17.67 -10.93
CA VAL A 128 -0.49 -18.16 -9.69
C VAL A 128 -0.87 -16.97 -8.82
N ILE A 129 -2.16 -16.65 -8.72
CA ILE A 129 -2.63 -15.45 -8.00
C ILE A 129 -3.48 -15.86 -6.80
N GLY A 130 -3.11 -15.40 -5.61
CA GLY A 130 -3.89 -15.64 -4.39
C GLY A 130 -4.53 -14.38 -3.82
N THR A 131 -5.35 -14.51 -2.80
CA THR A 131 -5.82 -13.39 -1.97
C THR A 131 -4.97 -13.31 -0.71
N GLY A 132 -4.28 -12.18 -0.52
CA GLY A 132 -3.42 -11.99 0.65
C GLY A 132 -4.25 -11.79 1.91
N SER A 133 -3.71 -12.25 3.04
CA SER A 133 -4.36 -12.19 4.34
C SER A 133 -3.39 -11.86 5.49
N THR A 134 -2.11 -12.22 5.35
CA THR A 134 -1.11 -12.09 6.40
C THR A 134 0.18 -11.44 5.94
N THR A 135 0.94 -10.84 6.86
CA THR A 135 2.32 -10.39 6.57
C THR A 135 3.21 -11.54 6.06
N GLU A 136 2.96 -12.76 6.53
CA GLU A 136 3.65 -13.98 6.10
C GLU A 136 3.45 -14.25 4.60
N ASP A 137 2.28 -13.92 4.01
CA ASP A 137 2.04 -14.06 2.57
C ASP A 137 3.04 -13.23 1.73
N VAL A 138 3.34 -12.00 2.16
CA VAL A 138 4.33 -11.12 1.51
C VAL A 138 5.73 -11.73 1.59
N CYS A 139 6.08 -12.34 2.72
CA CYS A 139 7.37 -12.99 2.93
C CYS A 139 7.49 -14.29 2.13
N ASN A 140 6.44 -15.11 2.14
CA ASN A 140 6.37 -16.38 1.41
C ASN A 140 6.49 -16.16 -0.10
N GLN A 141 5.95 -15.06 -0.63
CA GLN A 141 6.15 -14.71 -2.04
C GLN A 141 7.63 -14.70 -2.43
N ARG A 142 8.51 -14.14 -1.58
CA ARG A 142 9.96 -14.11 -1.84
C ARG A 142 10.54 -15.52 -1.93
N LEU A 143 10.17 -16.39 -0.99
CA LEU A 143 10.62 -17.78 -0.94
C LEU A 143 10.18 -18.55 -2.19
N VAL A 144 8.90 -18.39 -2.58
CA VAL A 144 8.36 -18.97 -3.81
C VAL A 144 9.22 -18.60 -5.00
N TYR A 145 9.53 -17.30 -5.20
CA TYR A 145 10.36 -16.88 -6.33
C TYR A 145 11.80 -17.38 -6.24
N SER A 146 12.38 -17.45 -5.04
CA SER A 146 13.74 -17.95 -4.81
C SER A 146 13.87 -19.43 -5.17
N ASP A 147 12.88 -20.23 -4.80
CA ASP A 147 12.92 -21.69 -4.93
C ASP A 147 12.36 -22.18 -6.28
N TRP A 148 11.67 -21.31 -7.02
CA TRP A 148 11.02 -21.66 -8.28
C TRP A 148 12.00 -22.05 -9.39
N GLN A 149 11.89 -23.29 -9.88
CA GLN A 149 12.70 -23.83 -10.99
C GLN A 149 11.89 -24.08 -12.28
N GLY A 150 10.64 -23.63 -12.32
CA GLY A 150 9.73 -23.87 -13.44
C GLY A 150 9.83 -22.83 -14.57
N PRO A 151 8.79 -22.72 -15.43
CA PRO A 151 8.70 -21.67 -16.45
C PRO A 151 8.65 -20.26 -15.82
N ALA A 152 8.59 -19.20 -16.62
CA ALA A 152 8.49 -17.84 -16.06
C ALA A 152 7.27 -17.73 -15.12
N LEU A 153 7.46 -17.12 -13.94
CA LEU A 153 6.44 -17.06 -12.89
C LEU A 153 5.83 -15.67 -12.75
N VAL A 154 4.50 -15.57 -12.78
CA VAL A 154 3.73 -14.40 -12.35
C VAL A 154 2.93 -14.79 -11.11
N HIS A 155 3.44 -14.41 -9.94
CA HIS A 155 2.81 -14.68 -8.66
C HIS A 155 2.74 -13.42 -7.81
N PHE A 156 1.55 -13.09 -7.34
CA PHE A 156 1.31 -12.01 -6.37
C PHE A 156 -0.01 -12.26 -5.64
N TYR A 157 -0.22 -11.50 -4.57
CA TYR A 157 -1.45 -11.55 -3.79
C TYR A 157 -2.35 -10.35 -4.11
N MET A 158 -3.64 -10.60 -4.27
CA MET A 158 -4.68 -9.58 -4.36
C MET A 158 -4.98 -8.98 -2.98
N GLY A 159 -5.58 -7.79 -2.95
CA GLY A 159 -5.90 -7.07 -1.72
C GLY A 159 -5.13 -5.75 -1.64
N ALA A 160 -5.80 -4.68 -1.19
CA ALA A 160 -5.17 -3.36 -1.09
C ALA A 160 -3.97 -3.36 -0.14
N GLU A 161 -4.04 -4.14 0.94
CA GLU A 161 -2.94 -4.34 1.91
C GLU A 161 -1.71 -5.02 1.29
N PHE A 162 -1.89 -5.79 0.21
CA PHE A 162 -0.88 -6.65 -0.39
C PHE A 162 -0.39 -6.14 -1.75
N ALA A 163 -0.71 -4.89 -2.10
CA ALA A 163 -0.33 -4.25 -3.36
C ALA A 163 1.19 -4.30 -3.61
N CYS A 164 2.02 -4.30 -2.55
CA CYS A 164 3.47 -4.45 -2.66
C CYS A 164 3.88 -5.73 -3.40
N THR A 165 3.13 -6.82 -3.27
CA THR A 165 3.45 -8.11 -3.91
C THR A 165 3.44 -8.01 -5.44
N ARG A 166 2.69 -7.07 -6.02
CA ARG A 166 2.70 -6.81 -7.48
C ARG A 166 3.97 -6.12 -7.96
N TRP A 167 4.60 -5.29 -7.11
CA TRP A 167 5.90 -4.69 -7.39
C TRP A 167 7.02 -5.70 -7.17
N LEU A 168 6.96 -6.43 -6.06
CA LEU A 168 7.94 -7.45 -5.71
C LEU A 168 7.98 -8.57 -6.75
N SER A 169 6.86 -8.98 -7.33
CA SER A 169 6.85 -9.98 -8.40
C SER A 169 7.71 -9.55 -9.60
N LEU A 170 7.63 -8.27 -10.01
CA LEU A 170 8.47 -7.73 -11.08
C LEU A 170 9.95 -7.68 -10.68
N VAL A 171 10.25 -7.29 -9.44
CA VAL A 171 11.63 -7.28 -8.89
C VAL A 171 12.22 -8.68 -8.91
N TYR A 172 11.44 -9.68 -8.53
CA TYR A 172 11.83 -11.09 -8.49
C TYR A 172 11.85 -11.78 -9.86
N GLY A 173 11.57 -11.05 -10.94
CA GLY A 173 11.75 -11.52 -12.31
C GLY A 173 10.47 -11.97 -13.02
N ALA A 174 9.29 -11.65 -12.49
CA ALA A 174 8.06 -11.83 -13.24
C ALA A 174 8.14 -11.11 -14.59
N PRO A 175 7.75 -11.75 -15.71
CA PRO A 175 7.83 -11.14 -17.04
C PRO A 175 6.91 -9.93 -17.17
N PHE A 176 5.82 -9.89 -16.40
CA PHE A 176 4.87 -8.79 -16.35
C PHE A 176 4.02 -8.83 -15.08
N THR A 177 3.33 -7.74 -14.81
CA THR A 177 2.23 -7.65 -13.83
C THR A 177 0.98 -7.04 -14.48
N PHE A 178 -0.15 -7.19 -13.82
CA PHE A 178 -1.43 -6.63 -14.28
C PHE A 178 -1.64 -5.24 -13.66
N VAL A 179 -1.92 -4.27 -14.52
CA VAL A 179 -2.12 -2.86 -14.18
C VAL A 179 -3.46 -2.36 -14.69
N SER A 180 -3.98 -1.28 -14.11
CA SER A 180 -5.17 -0.60 -14.60
C SER A 180 -4.81 0.63 -15.42
N LEU A 181 -5.74 1.07 -16.26
CA LEU A 181 -5.69 2.45 -16.74
C LEU A 181 -5.90 3.40 -15.54
N PRO A 182 -5.42 4.65 -15.62
CA PRO A 182 -5.63 5.64 -14.55
C PRO A 182 -7.12 5.76 -14.19
N GLY A 183 -7.45 5.54 -12.91
CA GLY A 183 -8.83 5.56 -12.40
C GLY A 183 -9.67 4.30 -12.62
N ASP A 184 -9.20 3.31 -13.38
CA ASP A 184 -9.95 2.11 -13.77
C ASP A 184 -9.51 0.84 -13.00
N ALA A 185 -9.00 0.97 -11.77
CA ALA A 185 -8.61 -0.19 -10.98
C ALA A 185 -9.83 -1.09 -10.69
N VAL A 186 -9.77 -2.35 -11.14
CA VAL A 186 -10.88 -3.33 -11.00
C VAL A 186 -10.60 -4.39 -9.93
N ALA A 187 -9.37 -4.47 -9.44
CA ALA A 187 -8.95 -5.37 -8.38
C ALA A 187 -8.27 -4.59 -7.24
N PRO A 188 -8.56 -4.89 -5.97
CA PRO A 188 -7.88 -4.27 -4.85
C PRO A 188 -6.36 -4.42 -4.93
N GLY A 189 -5.65 -3.30 -4.75
CA GLY A 189 -4.19 -3.22 -4.80
C GLY A 189 -3.59 -3.28 -6.21
N GLN A 190 -4.40 -3.18 -7.27
CA GLN A 190 -3.88 -3.08 -8.64
C GLN A 190 -3.06 -1.80 -8.84
N LEU A 191 -1.93 -1.93 -9.52
CA LEU A 191 -1.06 -0.80 -9.85
C LEU A 191 -1.63 -0.04 -11.06
N GLU A 192 -1.37 1.26 -11.15
CA GLU A 192 -1.74 2.04 -12.33
C GLU A 192 -0.66 1.89 -13.42
N LEU A 193 -1.08 2.00 -14.68
CA LEU A 193 -0.21 1.83 -15.85
C LEU A 193 1.00 2.76 -15.81
N ASP A 194 0.77 4.03 -15.47
CA ASP A 194 1.79 5.07 -15.49
C ASP A 194 2.83 4.92 -14.36
N ASP A 195 2.52 4.15 -13.31
CA ASP A 195 3.48 3.83 -12.28
C ASP A 195 4.53 2.82 -12.79
N VAL A 196 4.11 1.87 -13.65
CA VAL A 196 4.92 0.71 -14.07
C VAL A 196 5.61 0.94 -15.42
N VAL A 197 4.96 1.61 -16.36
CA VAL A 197 5.51 1.77 -17.71
C VAL A 197 6.70 2.71 -17.72
N GLY A 198 7.72 2.38 -18.52
CA GLY A 198 8.98 3.13 -18.56
C GLY A 198 9.90 2.86 -17.37
N ARG A 199 9.48 2.01 -16.41
CA ARG A 199 10.28 1.69 -15.23
C ARG A 199 11.22 0.52 -15.46
N ASP A 200 12.53 0.77 -15.35
CA ASP A 200 13.50 -0.31 -15.29
C ASP A 200 13.81 -0.70 -13.85
N LEU A 201 13.01 -1.63 -13.32
CA LEU A 201 13.22 -2.17 -11.98
C LEU A 201 14.53 -2.98 -11.90
N PRO A 202 15.44 -2.67 -10.95
CA PRO A 202 16.63 -3.46 -10.73
C PRO A 202 16.28 -4.80 -10.07
N LYS A 203 17.19 -5.78 -10.21
CA LYS A 203 17.08 -7.09 -9.51
C LYS A 203 17.21 -6.98 -7.99
N SER A 204 17.83 -5.90 -7.50
CA SER A 204 18.06 -5.64 -6.07
C SER A 204 17.82 -4.16 -5.77
N PRO A 205 16.56 -3.72 -5.65
CA PRO A 205 16.22 -2.34 -5.36
C PRO A 205 16.61 -1.97 -3.93
N ARG A 206 16.85 -0.68 -3.69
CA ARG A 206 16.83 -0.13 -2.33
C ARG A 206 15.36 -0.01 -1.91
N LEU A 207 14.93 -0.80 -0.94
CA LEU A 207 13.53 -0.80 -0.51
C LEU A 207 13.31 0.19 0.62
N PHE A 208 12.31 1.03 0.45
CA PHE A 208 11.71 1.82 1.49
C PHE A 208 10.27 1.36 1.66
N ALA A 209 9.72 1.49 2.86
CA ALA A 209 8.35 1.07 3.09
C ALA A 209 7.62 1.93 4.12
N ILE A 210 6.29 2.03 3.97
CA ILE A 210 5.41 2.29 5.10
C ILE A 210 4.98 0.95 5.67
N VAL A 211 5.20 0.74 6.97
CA VAL A 211 4.84 -0.49 7.68
C VAL A 211 3.78 -0.24 8.76
N GLY A 212 2.79 -1.14 8.82
CA GLY A 212 1.69 -1.08 9.77
C GLY A 212 0.45 -1.79 9.25
N HIS A 213 -0.70 -1.59 9.91
CA HIS A 213 -1.96 -2.20 9.49
C HIS A 213 -3.17 -1.42 10.05
N PRO A 214 -4.22 -1.16 9.25
CA PRO A 214 -4.29 -1.35 7.79
C PRO A 214 -3.37 -0.36 7.03
N ILE A 215 -2.87 -0.77 5.88
CA ILE A 215 -1.88 -0.05 5.06
C ILE A 215 -2.35 0.29 3.64
N GLY A 216 -3.40 -0.37 3.14
CA GLY A 216 -3.86 -0.26 1.75
C GLY A 216 -4.36 1.13 1.35
N HIS A 217 -4.71 1.97 2.32
CA HIS A 217 -5.13 3.37 2.10
C HIS A 217 -4.05 4.40 2.45
N SER A 218 -2.83 3.96 2.79
CA SER A 218 -1.75 4.88 3.13
C SER A 218 -1.39 5.75 1.92
N LYS A 219 -1.30 7.07 2.13
CA LYS A 219 -0.83 8.02 1.10
C LYS A 219 0.69 8.08 1.02
N SER A 220 1.41 7.43 1.94
CA SER A 220 2.88 7.46 2.01
C SER A 220 3.55 6.98 0.72
N PRO A 221 3.10 5.90 0.04
CA PRO A 221 3.67 5.53 -1.26
C PRO A 221 3.51 6.61 -2.33
N LYS A 222 2.33 7.23 -2.44
CA LYS A 222 2.10 8.34 -3.39
C LYS A 222 2.96 9.56 -3.09
N ARG A 223 3.34 9.78 -1.83
CA ARG A 223 4.17 10.90 -1.40
C ARG A 223 5.66 10.65 -1.58
N HIS A 224 6.15 9.48 -1.15
CA HIS A 224 7.57 9.16 -1.03
C HIS A 224 8.15 8.48 -2.26
N GLU A 225 7.35 7.69 -3.01
CA GLU A 225 7.84 6.97 -4.19
C GLU A 225 8.41 7.91 -5.26
N PRO A 226 7.72 9.01 -5.65
CA PRO A 226 8.24 9.89 -6.69
C PRO A 226 9.51 10.62 -6.24
N TYR A 227 9.58 11.00 -4.95
CA TYR A 227 10.74 11.66 -4.36
C TYR A 227 11.98 10.74 -4.38
N LEU A 228 11.83 9.51 -3.87
CA LEU A 228 12.93 8.55 -3.83
C LEU A 228 13.37 8.14 -5.23
N ARG A 229 12.42 7.92 -6.14
CA ARG A 229 12.72 7.60 -7.54
C ARG A 229 13.51 8.70 -8.25
N ALA A 230 13.25 9.96 -7.91
CA ALA A 230 13.99 11.10 -8.47
C ALA A 230 15.43 11.19 -7.94
N LEU A 231 15.70 10.66 -6.74
CA LEU A 231 17.04 10.61 -6.14
C LEU A 231 17.83 9.37 -6.55
N ASP A 232 17.16 8.22 -6.65
CA ASP A 232 17.74 6.96 -7.08
C ASP A 232 16.70 6.16 -7.88
N SER A 233 16.99 5.89 -9.16
CA SER A 233 16.13 5.09 -10.03
C SER A 233 15.96 3.64 -9.53
N ASN A 234 16.84 3.17 -8.64
CA ASN A 234 16.79 1.85 -8.01
C ASN A 234 15.97 1.82 -6.71
N ALA A 235 15.48 2.96 -6.22
CA ALA A 235 14.68 3.03 -5.01
C ALA A 235 13.20 2.72 -5.28
N LEU A 236 12.60 1.92 -4.39
CA LEU A 236 11.16 1.65 -4.37
C LEU A 236 10.60 2.03 -3.00
N PHE A 237 9.43 2.68 -2.97
CA PHE A 237 8.68 2.87 -1.73
C PHE A 237 7.37 2.08 -1.78
N LEU A 238 7.20 1.13 -0.86
CA LEU A 238 6.06 0.19 -0.86
C LEU A 238 5.23 0.28 0.42
N GLY A 239 3.94 -0.07 0.34
CA GLY A 239 3.12 -0.34 1.53
C GLY A 239 3.24 -1.81 1.92
N MET A 240 3.78 -2.10 3.10
CA MET A 240 3.96 -3.48 3.57
C MET A 240 3.15 -3.70 4.86
N PRO A 241 2.23 -4.67 4.89
CA PRO A 241 1.41 -4.93 6.05
C PRO A 241 2.29 -5.49 7.18
N VAL A 242 2.06 -4.99 8.39
CA VAL A 242 2.63 -5.56 9.63
C VAL A 242 1.50 -5.59 10.64
N GLN A 243 0.95 -6.78 10.89
CA GLN A 243 -0.28 -6.97 11.64
C GLN A 243 -0.02 -7.32 13.10
N GLN A 244 1.12 -7.95 13.41
CA GLN A 244 1.49 -8.42 14.74
C GLN A 244 2.97 -8.11 15.05
N PRO A 245 3.41 -8.13 16.34
CA PRO A 245 4.79 -7.80 16.71
C PRO A 245 5.85 -8.65 16.02
N ARG A 246 5.59 -9.96 15.86
CA ARG A 246 6.52 -10.90 15.20
C ARG A 246 6.75 -10.56 13.72
N ASP A 247 5.73 -10.00 13.07
CA ASP A 247 5.73 -9.69 11.65
C ASP A 247 6.79 -8.61 11.34
N PHE A 248 7.03 -7.70 12.28
CA PHE A 248 8.04 -6.66 12.11
C PHE A 248 9.44 -7.27 12.00
N ALA A 249 9.75 -8.24 12.88
CA ALA A 249 11.01 -8.98 12.86
C ALA A 249 11.17 -9.77 11.56
N LEU A 250 10.11 -10.52 11.21
CA LEU A 250 10.06 -11.35 10.01
C LEU A 250 10.30 -10.48 8.76
N LEU A 251 9.66 -9.31 8.67
CA LEU A 251 9.83 -8.41 7.54
C LEU A 251 11.30 -7.92 7.43
N LEU A 252 11.92 -7.53 8.55
CA LEU A 252 13.32 -7.09 8.55
C LEU A 252 14.29 -8.21 8.14
N GLU A 253 14.02 -9.45 8.55
CA GLU A 253 14.82 -10.63 8.19
C GLU A 253 14.66 -11.00 6.71
N MET A 254 13.42 -11.01 6.22
CA MET A 254 13.08 -11.45 4.87
C MET A 254 13.45 -10.43 3.79
N PHE A 255 13.55 -9.16 4.15
CA PHE A 255 13.87 -8.07 3.23
C PHE A 255 15.13 -7.32 3.68
N PRO A 256 16.32 -7.94 3.58
CA PRO A 256 17.59 -7.30 3.95
C PRO A 256 17.91 -6.04 3.12
N GLU A 257 17.25 -5.86 1.97
CA GLU A 257 17.31 -4.67 1.14
C GLU A 257 16.48 -3.46 1.66
N LEU A 258 15.78 -3.61 2.80
CA LEU A 258 15.10 -2.50 3.45
C LEU A 258 16.13 -1.48 3.99
N CYS A 259 16.02 -0.26 3.48
CA CYS A 259 16.88 0.88 3.75
C CYS A 259 16.20 1.92 4.66
N GLY A 260 14.87 2.05 4.60
CA GLY A 260 14.15 3.00 5.42
C GLY A 260 12.66 2.68 5.56
N LEU A 261 12.11 3.01 6.73
CA LEU A 261 10.74 2.73 7.10
C LEU A 261 10.06 4.01 7.57
N ALA A 262 8.93 4.34 6.96
CA ALA A 262 7.87 5.05 7.67
C ALA A 262 7.09 4.00 8.47
N ILE A 263 6.70 4.32 9.70
CA ILE A 263 6.07 3.36 10.62
C ILE A 263 4.77 3.97 11.13
N THR A 264 3.66 3.26 10.93
CA THR A 264 2.34 3.67 11.41
C THR A 264 1.78 2.65 12.40
N LYS A 265 0.59 2.93 12.94
CA LYS A 265 -0.10 2.01 13.84
C LYS A 265 -0.31 0.64 13.16
N PRO A 266 -0.25 -0.46 13.92
CA PRO A 266 0.20 -0.58 15.32
C PRO A 266 1.73 -0.68 15.50
N ALA A 267 2.51 -0.71 14.41
CA ALA A 267 3.94 -1.02 14.42
C ALA A 267 4.85 -0.01 15.14
N LYS A 268 4.37 1.21 15.43
CA LYS A 268 5.17 2.27 16.10
C LYS A 268 5.79 1.82 17.42
N GLY A 269 5.09 1.01 18.20
CA GLY A 269 5.58 0.48 19.48
C GLY A 269 6.54 -0.71 19.32
N TRP A 270 6.43 -1.46 18.23
CA TRP A 270 7.26 -2.64 17.97
C TRP A 270 8.63 -2.27 17.42
N ALA A 271 8.68 -1.23 16.57
CA ALA A 271 9.92 -0.71 16.02
C ALA A 271 10.95 -0.30 17.08
N ALA A 272 10.50 0.11 18.26
CA ALA A 272 11.37 0.51 19.37
C ALA A 272 12.29 -0.62 19.85
N ALA A 273 11.85 -1.87 19.77
CA ALA A 273 12.66 -3.02 20.17
C ALA A 273 13.84 -3.30 19.22
N TYR A 274 13.82 -2.73 18.01
CA TYR A 274 14.82 -2.97 16.96
C TYR A 274 15.74 -1.76 16.71
N ALA A 275 15.61 -0.70 17.52
CA ALA A 275 16.43 0.49 17.40
C ALA A 275 17.86 0.26 17.94
N ASN A 276 18.87 0.48 17.10
CA ASN A 276 20.28 0.49 17.53
C ASN A 276 20.70 1.87 18.06
N SER A 277 20.15 2.94 17.48
CA SER A 277 20.39 4.31 17.94
C SER A 277 19.15 5.19 17.69
N VAL A 278 19.03 6.27 18.46
CA VAL A 278 17.99 7.29 18.26
C VAL A 278 18.62 8.51 17.60
N TRP A 279 18.00 9.03 16.55
CA TRP A 279 18.40 10.28 15.93
C TRP A 279 17.91 11.48 16.75
N HIS A 280 18.84 12.31 17.22
CA HIS A 280 18.64 13.46 18.11
C HIS A 280 17.95 13.17 19.46
N VAL A 281 18.13 14.10 20.40
CA VAL A 281 17.62 14.03 21.78
C VAL A 281 16.15 14.39 21.79
N SER A 282 15.27 13.47 21.38
CA SER A 282 13.84 13.71 21.56
C SER A 282 13.00 12.46 21.37
N HIS A 283 13.06 11.53 22.31
CA HIS A 283 11.92 10.64 22.46
C HIS A 283 11.63 10.20 23.91
N PRO A 284 10.89 11.00 24.70
CA PRO A 284 10.37 10.55 25.99
C PRO A 284 9.23 9.51 25.88
N ALA A 285 8.56 9.41 24.73
CA ALA A 285 7.24 8.77 24.60
C ALA A 285 7.18 7.38 23.90
N GLY A 286 8.31 6.68 23.72
CA GLY A 286 8.37 5.31 23.13
C GLY A 286 7.74 5.03 21.76
N ALA A 287 7.34 6.03 20.95
CA ALA A 287 6.61 5.84 19.69
C ALA A 287 7.47 6.22 18.47
N ILE A 288 7.98 5.25 17.71
CA ILE A 288 8.81 5.54 16.53
C ILE A 288 7.92 5.57 15.29
N ASN A 289 8.05 6.61 14.46
CA ASN A 289 7.35 6.69 13.18
C ASN A 289 8.30 6.61 11.97
N THR A 290 9.61 6.61 12.20
CA THR A 290 10.63 6.64 11.14
C THR A 290 11.85 5.82 11.55
N ALA A 291 12.36 4.99 10.65
CA ALA A 291 13.61 4.28 10.84
C ALA A 291 14.43 4.29 9.55
N VAL A 292 15.74 4.39 9.67
CA VAL A 292 16.68 4.33 8.54
C VAL A 292 17.82 3.41 8.88
N ARG A 293 18.33 2.69 7.88
CA ARG A 293 19.44 1.76 8.06
C ARG A 293 20.73 2.41 7.56
N ILE A 294 21.63 2.74 8.49
CA ILE A 294 22.92 3.37 8.21
C ILE A 294 24.03 2.47 8.75
N SER A 295 24.99 2.10 7.90
CA SER A 295 26.08 1.17 8.27
C SER A 295 25.58 -0.11 8.95
N ASP A 296 24.53 -0.72 8.38
CA ASP A 296 23.84 -1.91 8.89
C ASP A 296 23.15 -1.76 10.25
N GLN A 297 23.05 -0.56 10.81
CA GLN A 297 22.36 -0.28 12.07
C GLN A 297 21.07 0.50 11.83
N TRP A 298 20.00 0.10 12.50
CA TRP A 298 18.74 0.84 12.48
C TRP A 298 18.82 2.04 13.41
N GLN A 299 18.76 3.21 12.79
CA GLN A 299 18.59 4.48 13.50
C GLN A 299 17.13 4.92 13.40
N VAL A 300 16.52 5.20 14.54
CA VAL A 300 15.10 5.53 14.64
C VAL A 300 14.87 7.00 14.98
N ASP A 301 13.71 7.51 14.56
CA ASP A 301 13.29 8.89 14.75
C ASP A 301 11.75 8.97 14.88
N ASN A 302 11.26 10.12 15.35
CA ASN A 302 9.86 10.47 15.32
C ASN A 302 9.66 11.83 14.66
N THR A 303 9.32 11.82 13.38
CA THR A 303 9.06 13.03 12.60
C THR A 303 7.72 13.69 12.95
N ASP A 304 6.77 12.98 13.57
CA ASP A 304 5.57 13.61 14.15
C ASP A 304 5.97 14.55 15.29
N TYR A 305 6.95 14.14 16.12
CA TYR A 305 7.46 14.96 17.21
C TYR A 305 8.14 16.22 16.68
N ALA A 306 9.06 16.08 15.73
CA ALA A 306 9.75 17.21 15.14
C ALA A 306 8.77 18.16 14.42
N ALA A 307 7.77 17.64 13.71
CA ALA A 307 6.73 18.44 13.06
C ALA A 307 5.87 19.20 14.09
N LEU A 308 5.46 18.56 15.18
CA LEU A 308 4.68 19.19 16.26
C LEU A 308 5.51 20.22 17.02
N LEU A 309 6.78 19.93 17.31
CA LEU A 309 7.68 20.87 17.97
C LEU A 309 7.83 22.15 17.15
N ALA A 310 8.07 22.01 15.85
CA ALA A 310 8.16 23.14 14.93
C ALA A 310 6.84 23.92 14.87
N LEU A 311 5.71 23.25 14.65
CA LEU A 311 4.38 23.87 14.58
C LEU A 311 4.02 24.62 15.87
N LEU A 312 4.23 24.01 17.03
CA LEU A 312 3.90 24.63 18.31
C LEU A 312 4.80 25.82 18.62
N SER A 313 6.02 25.87 18.07
CA SER A 313 6.93 27.01 18.24
C SER A 313 6.50 28.24 17.43
N GLU A 314 5.58 28.10 16.47
CA GLU A 314 5.05 29.21 15.67
C GLU A 314 4.02 30.07 16.46
N TYR A 315 3.59 29.62 17.65
CA TYR A 315 2.54 30.27 18.45
C TYR A 315 3.07 30.81 19.78
N PRO A 316 2.42 31.83 20.37
CA PRO A 316 2.87 32.44 21.63
C PRO A 316 3.03 31.44 22.77
N GLU A 317 4.09 31.58 23.57
CA GLU A 317 4.49 30.62 24.59
C GLU A 317 3.44 30.47 25.72
N GLU A 318 2.73 31.55 26.04
CA GLU A 318 1.71 31.60 27.10
C GLU A 318 0.40 30.90 26.72
N TRP A 319 0.21 30.59 25.44
CA TRP A 319 -0.98 29.87 24.98
C TRP A 319 -0.95 28.42 25.47
N ARG A 320 -2.06 27.98 26.04
CA ARG A 320 -2.26 26.63 26.60
C ARG A 320 -2.70 25.67 25.52
N ILE A 321 -2.24 24.44 25.65
CA ILE A 321 -2.50 23.36 24.71
C ILE A 321 -3.45 22.34 25.34
N ARG A 322 -4.52 22.00 24.62
CA ARG A 322 -5.35 20.82 24.91
C ARG A 322 -5.04 19.76 23.86
N VAL A 323 -4.74 18.55 24.29
CA VAL A 323 -4.60 17.37 23.42
C VAL A 323 -5.81 16.47 23.64
N LEU A 324 -6.48 16.09 22.56
CA LEU A 324 -7.55 15.09 22.61
C LEU A 324 -6.99 13.74 22.14
N GLY A 325 -7.03 12.74 23.01
CA GLY A 325 -6.44 11.42 22.81
C GLY A 325 -5.02 11.30 23.34
N TYR A 326 -4.69 10.13 23.86
CA TYR A 326 -3.35 9.82 24.39
C TYR A 326 -2.74 8.54 23.79
N GLY A 327 -3.11 8.25 22.53
CA GLY A 327 -2.39 7.27 21.71
C GLY A 327 -1.02 7.79 21.26
N GLY A 328 -0.40 7.11 20.29
CA GLY A 328 0.95 7.45 19.83
C GLY A 328 1.15 8.94 19.49
N LEU A 329 0.24 9.55 18.72
CA LEU A 329 0.33 10.98 18.39
C LEU A 329 0.06 11.89 19.60
N GLY A 330 -0.87 11.52 20.49
CA GLY A 330 -1.20 12.31 21.67
C GLY A 330 -0.04 12.39 22.67
N GLN A 331 0.66 11.27 22.88
CA GLN A 331 1.87 11.23 23.70
C GLN A 331 2.99 12.09 23.09
N VAL A 332 3.12 12.07 21.77
CA VAL A 332 4.08 12.91 21.03
C VAL A 332 3.75 14.40 21.16
N ALA A 333 2.48 14.78 21.03
CA ALA A 333 2.04 16.17 21.20
C ALA A 333 2.31 16.70 22.61
N VAL A 334 2.06 15.88 23.63
CA VAL A 334 2.35 16.20 25.04
C VAL A 334 3.85 16.34 25.27
N ALA A 335 4.66 15.44 24.71
CA ALA A 335 6.11 15.53 24.79
C ALA A 335 6.65 16.80 24.10
N ALA A 336 6.13 17.14 22.92
CA ALA A 336 6.52 18.35 22.18
C ALA A 336 6.16 19.62 22.96
N ALA A 337 4.94 19.70 23.49
CA ALA A 337 4.51 20.84 24.31
C ALA A 337 5.38 21.01 25.57
N ARG A 338 5.68 19.91 26.28
CA ARG A 338 6.53 19.93 27.48
C ARG A 338 7.98 20.32 27.17
N ALA A 339 8.52 19.88 26.05
CA ALA A 339 9.88 20.26 25.61
C ALA A 339 10.00 21.77 25.35
N LEU A 340 8.90 22.41 24.94
CA LEU A 340 8.80 23.86 24.79
C LEU A 340 8.45 24.59 26.10
N GLY A 341 8.36 23.89 27.24
CA GLY A 341 7.95 24.49 28.52
C GLY A 341 6.49 24.94 28.58
N ARG A 342 5.63 24.45 27.69
CA ARG A 342 4.25 24.92 27.55
C ARG A 342 3.27 24.17 28.47
N SER A 343 2.23 24.88 28.91
CA SER A 343 1.12 24.28 29.64
C SER A 343 0.30 23.39 28.71
N VAL A 344 0.22 22.10 29.04
CA VAL A 344 -0.50 21.09 28.25
C VAL A 344 -1.44 20.29 29.14
N THR A 345 -2.66 20.11 28.66
CA THR A 345 -3.68 19.24 29.26
C THR A 345 -4.11 18.17 28.26
N VAL A 346 -4.53 17.01 28.76
CA VAL A 346 -4.90 15.86 27.94
C VAL A 346 -6.30 15.40 28.31
N SER A 347 -7.17 15.23 27.32
CA SER A 347 -8.44 14.53 27.51
C SER A 347 -8.47 13.25 26.71
N ASN A 348 -8.81 12.14 27.36
CA ASN A 348 -8.89 10.82 26.73
C ASN A 348 -10.11 10.06 27.26
N ARG A 349 -10.69 9.16 26.44
CA ARG A 349 -11.91 8.42 26.80
C ARG A 349 -11.71 7.50 28.00
N THR A 350 -10.55 6.85 28.07
CA THR A 350 -10.14 6.08 29.24
C THR A 350 -9.31 6.99 30.14
N GLU A 351 -9.54 6.88 31.45
CA GLU A 351 -8.70 7.52 32.45
C GLU A 351 -7.26 7.03 32.34
N LEU A 352 -6.31 7.93 32.59
CA LEU A 352 -4.89 7.69 32.41
C LEU A 352 -4.17 7.91 33.74
N GLU A 353 -3.67 6.83 34.33
CA GLU A 353 -2.86 6.93 35.54
C GLU A 353 -1.51 7.59 35.25
N GLY A 354 -1.07 8.49 36.14
CA GLY A 354 0.25 9.13 36.06
C GLY A 354 0.40 10.23 34.99
N VAL A 355 -0.65 10.57 34.25
CA VAL A 355 -0.60 11.67 33.28
C VAL A 355 -0.90 13.01 33.95
N VAL A 356 0.16 13.80 34.18
CA VAL A 356 0.03 15.18 34.67
C VAL A 356 -0.75 16.04 33.66
N GLY A 357 -1.77 16.74 34.15
CA GLY A 357 -2.66 17.57 33.32
C GLY A 357 -3.80 16.80 32.65
N PHE A 358 -4.13 15.60 33.14
CA PHE A 358 -5.31 14.87 32.68
C PHE A 358 -6.60 15.63 33.01
N VAL A 359 -7.49 15.70 32.03
CA VAL A 359 -8.84 16.27 32.14
C VAL A 359 -9.82 15.20 31.66
N PRO A 360 -10.80 14.77 32.48
CA PRO A 360 -11.79 13.78 32.10
C PRO A 360 -12.43 14.07 30.76
N TRP A 361 -12.79 13.04 29.98
CA TRP A 361 -13.41 13.24 28.67
C TRP A 361 -14.71 14.06 28.73
N ALA A 362 -15.46 13.97 29.83
CA ALA A 362 -16.66 14.78 30.04
C ALA A 362 -16.34 16.29 30.12
N GLU A 363 -15.15 16.64 30.60
CA GLU A 363 -14.63 18.00 30.81
C GLU A 363 -13.69 18.44 29.67
N ARG A 364 -13.73 17.75 28.53
CA ARG A 364 -12.83 18.00 27.39
C ARG A 364 -12.98 19.41 26.78
N HIS A 365 -14.09 20.07 27.05
CA HIS A 365 -14.37 21.45 26.64
C HIS A 365 -13.91 22.49 27.67
N ASP A 366 -13.59 22.06 28.89
CA ASP A 366 -13.39 22.94 30.04
C ASP A 366 -12.00 23.56 30.08
N GLY A 367 -11.94 24.72 30.76
CA GLY A 367 -10.72 25.50 30.94
C GLY A 367 -10.33 26.26 29.68
N PRO A 368 -9.48 27.28 29.79
CA PRO A 368 -9.07 27.98 28.61
C PRO A 368 -7.88 27.27 27.98
N PHE A 369 -7.97 27.05 26.67
CA PHE A 369 -6.86 26.58 25.85
C PHE A 369 -6.97 27.24 24.49
N GLU A 370 -5.86 27.78 24.01
CA GLU A 370 -5.83 28.51 22.75
C GLU A 370 -5.49 27.58 21.57
N ILE A 371 -4.80 26.45 21.84
CA ILE A 371 -4.42 25.46 20.83
C ILE A 371 -5.05 24.12 21.17
N LEU A 372 -5.75 23.52 20.22
CA LEU A 372 -6.25 22.16 20.29
C LEU A 372 -5.44 21.27 19.34
N VAL A 373 -4.86 20.19 19.86
CA VAL A 373 -4.31 19.10 19.04
C VAL A 373 -5.29 17.93 19.09
N GLN A 374 -5.93 17.64 17.96
CA GLN A 374 -6.79 16.48 17.81
C GLN A 374 -5.94 15.25 17.44
N ALA A 375 -5.73 14.34 18.39
CA ALA A 375 -4.93 13.12 18.23
C ALA A 375 -5.75 11.83 18.39
N THR A 376 -7.09 11.91 18.32
CA THR A 376 -7.99 10.75 18.24
C THR A 376 -8.35 10.39 16.80
N SER A 377 -9.05 9.27 16.61
CA SER A 377 -9.64 8.86 15.34
C SER A 377 -11.06 9.38 15.09
N CYS A 378 -11.60 10.26 15.94
CA CYS A 378 -12.99 10.74 15.85
C CYS A 378 -13.15 11.73 14.70
N GLY A 379 -14.00 11.40 13.73
CA GLY A 379 -14.15 12.13 12.45
C GLY A 379 -13.50 11.43 11.25
N MET A 380 -12.76 10.33 11.46
CA MET A 380 -12.17 9.56 10.37
C MET A 380 -13.23 8.65 9.74
N GLY A 381 -13.55 8.90 8.47
CA GLY A 381 -14.57 8.14 7.73
C GLY A 381 -16.02 8.38 8.19
N ASN A 382 -16.26 9.36 9.07
CA ASN A 382 -17.59 9.71 9.55
C ASN A 382 -17.70 11.23 9.83
N GLN A 383 -18.86 11.69 10.29
CA GLN A 383 -19.13 13.10 10.61
C GLN A 383 -19.16 13.37 12.12
N ASP A 384 -18.50 12.52 12.91
CA ASP A 384 -18.35 12.74 14.34
C ASP A 384 -17.31 13.84 14.60
N SER A 385 -17.40 14.46 15.78
CA SER A 385 -16.43 15.42 16.26
C SER A 385 -16.10 15.09 17.71
N PRO A 386 -14.83 15.20 18.13
CA PRO A 386 -14.48 15.00 19.53
C PRO A 386 -15.01 16.14 20.41
N LEU A 387 -15.36 17.31 19.84
CA LEU A 387 -15.94 18.44 20.53
C LEU A 387 -17.34 18.73 20.00
N ASP A 388 -18.27 18.95 20.92
CA ASP A 388 -19.66 19.30 20.61
C ASP A 388 -19.82 20.78 20.24
N MET A 389 -18.91 21.63 20.74
CA MET A 389 -18.79 23.04 20.44
C MET A 389 -17.33 23.48 20.55
N ILE A 390 -16.96 24.56 19.86
CA ILE A 390 -15.63 25.15 19.94
C ILE A 390 -15.57 26.06 21.17
N PRO A 391 -14.70 25.80 22.16
CA PRO A 391 -14.56 26.68 23.31
C PRO A 391 -14.12 28.09 22.89
N ALA A 392 -14.66 29.13 23.53
CA ALA A 392 -14.42 30.51 23.15
C ALA A 392 -12.95 30.95 23.22
N SER A 393 -12.13 30.26 24.02
CA SER A 393 -10.69 30.50 24.14
C SER A 393 -9.88 29.89 23.00
N MET A 394 -10.43 28.92 22.27
CA MET A 394 -9.73 28.18 21.21
C MET A 394 -9.48 29.09 20.00
N LYS A 395 -8.21 29.19 19.60
CA LYS A 395 -7.76 30.00 18.47
C LYS A 395 -7.18 29.17 17.34
N VAL A 396 -6.63 28.00 17.65
CA VAL A 396 -5.93 27.13 16.70
C VAL A 396 -6.39 25.70 16.86
N LEU A 397 -6.69 25.05 15.74
CA LEU A 397 -6.86 23.60 15.63
C LEU A 397 -5.68 23.01 14.84
N ILE A 398 -5.03 22.01 15.42
CA ILE A 398 -4.13 21.09 14.71
C ILE A 398 -4.87 19.76 14.57
N GLU A 399 -5.33 19.48 13.36
CA GLU A 399 -6.04 18.26 12.99
C GLU A 399 -5.04 17.18 12.56
N SER A 400 -5.26 15.94 12.97
CA SER A 400 -4.43 14.79 12.54
C SER A 400 -5.12 13.92 11.48
N ILE A 401 -6.45 14.04 11.35
CA ILE A 401 -7.21 13.32 10.33
C ILE A 401 -7.04 14.05 8.99
N TYR A 402 -6.43 13.35 8.03
CA TYR A 402 -6.28 13.85 6.66
C TYR A 402 -7.30 13.25 5.68
N GLU A 403 -8.13 12.31 6.14
CA GLU A 403 -9.18 11.69 5.35
C GLU A 403 -10.43 11.40 6.21
N PRO A 404 -11.53 12.14 6.00
CA PRO A 404 -11.70 13.25 5.04
C PRO A 404 -10.83 14.47 5.39
N GLU A 405 -10.54 15.32 4.40
CA GLU A 405 -9.75 16.55 4.63
C GLU A 405 -10.50 17.57 5.50
N ARG A 406 -11.82 17.65 5.36
CA ARG A 406 -12.70 18.46 6.21
C ARG A 406 -13.50 17.57 7.14
N THR A 407 -13.04 17.46 8.38
CA THR A 407 -13.80 16.84 9.48
C THR A 407 -14.86 17.82 9.99
N ARG A 408 -15.85 17.32 10.73
CA ARG A 408 -16.82 18.17 11.42
C ARG A 408 -16.14 19.17 12.37
N LEU A 409 -15.05 18.75 13.02
CA LEU A 409 -14.27 19.62 13.91
C LEU A 409 -13.60 20.77 13.13
N VAL A 410 -12.98 20.47 11.98
CA VAL A 410 -12.40 21.47 11.08
C VAL A 410 -13.46 22.50 10.65
N ASP A 411 -14.65 22.03 10.27
CA ASP A 411 -15.73 22.92 9.86
C ASP A 411 -16.23 23.82 11.00
N MET A 412 -16.37 23.26 12.20
CA MET A 412 -16.76 24.03 13.39
C MET A 412 -15.71 25.07 13.76
N ALA A 413 -14.43 24.71 13.78
CA ALA A 413 -13.31 25.61 14.09
C ALA A 413 -13.22 26.75 13.06
N THR A 414 -13.33 26.43 11.77
CA THR A 414 -13.30 27.42 10.69
C THR A 414 -14.45 28.41 10.81
N LYS A 415 -15.67 27.95 11.10
CA LYS A 415 -16.85 28.83 11.30
C LYS A 415 -16.67 29.78 12.48
N GLN A 416 -15.96 29.34 13.53
CA GLN A 416 -15.66 30.14 14.71
C GLN A 416 -14.47 31.11 14.48
N GLY A 417 -13.83 31.07 13.31
CA GLY A 417 -12.69 31.93 12.98
C GLY A 417 -11.36 31.45 13.54
N CYS A 418 -11.26 30.20 13.99
CA CYS A 418 -9.99 29.61 14.40
C CYS A 418 -9.07 29.41 13.18
N SER A 419 -7.76 29.55 13.40
CA SER A 419 -6.76 29.04 12.46
C SER A 419 -6.78 27.51 12.46
N VAL A 420 -6.74 26.89 11.29
CA VAL A 420 -6.80 25.42 11.15
C VAL A 420 -5.59 24.92 10.39
N ILE A 421 -4.80 24.07 11.04
CA ILE A 421 -3.81 23.22 10.40
C ILE A 421 -4.49 21.89 10.07
N LEU A 422 -4.75 21.69 8.78
CA LEU A 422 -5.38 20.47 8.27
C LEU A 422 -4.49 19.25 8.49
N GLY A 423 -5.11 18.07 8.61
CA GLY A 423 -4.37 16.81 8.72
C GLY A 423 -3.49 16.52 7.51
N SER A 424 -3.89 16.96 6.31
CA SER A 424 -3.06 16.88 5.10
C SER A 424 -1.77 17.71 5.28
N THR A 425 -1.88 18.95 5.74
CA THR A 425 -0.73 19.81 6.04
C THR A 425 0.18 19.21 7.11
N PHE A 426 -0.38 18.64 8.17
CA PHE A 426 0.41 17.97 9.21
C PHE A 426 1.14 16.72 8.66
N PHE A 427 0.43 15.90 7.87
CA PHE A 427 1.01 14.75 7.18
C PHE A 427 2.19 15.15 6.26
N GLU A 428 2.04 16.22 5.49
CA GLU A 428 3.10 16.73 4.61
C GLU A 428 4.34 17.18 5.38
N ARG A 429 4.16 17.86 6.52
CA ARG A 429 5.28 18.31 7.36
C ARG A 429 6.08 17.14 7.93
N GLN A 430 5.42 16.13 8.50
CA GLN A 430 6.14 14.96 9.01
C GLN A 430 6.76 14.14 7.87
N ALA A 431 6.10 14.06 6.70
CA ALA A 431 6.61 13.31 5.55
C ALA A 431 7.87 13.96 4.97
N ALA A 432 7.91 15.28 4.84
CA ALA A 432 9.10 16.00 4.40
C ALA A 432 10.31 15.76 5.32
N LEU A 433 10.07 15.65 6.63
CA LEU A 433 11.12 15.29 7.59
C LEU A 433 11.58 13.83 7.41
N GLN A 434 10.66 12.90 7.09
CA GLN A 434 11.03 11.51 6.74
C GLN A 434 11.90 11.45 5.49
N GLU A 435 11.59 12.25 4.48
CA GLU A 435 12.36 12.31 3.24
C GLU A 435 13.81 12.76 3.48
N ILE A 436 14.02 13.73 4.37
CA ILE A 436 15.36 14.12 4.82
C ILE A 436 16.10 12.92 5.42
N ARG A 437 15.43 12.11 6.25
CA ARG A 437 16.01 10.89 6.83
C ARG A 437 16.31 9.86 5.75
N PHE A 438 15.39 9.58 4.84
CA PHE A 438 15.57 8.60 3.77
C PHE A 438 16.69 8.96 2.82
N ARG A 439 16.86 10.25 2.51
CA ARG A 439 17.95 10.74 1.67
C ARG A 439 19.34 10.42 2.24
N GLN A 440 19.51 10.44 3.56
CA GLN A 440 20.79 10.09 4.20
C GLN A 440 21.21 8.62 3.98
N VAL A 441 20.28 7.75 3.57
CA VAL A 441 20.58 6.35 3.21
C VAL A 441 21.00 6.23 1.74
N LEU A 442 20.67 7.24 0.93
CA LEU A 442 20.98 7.27 -0.49
C LEU A 442 22.32 7.93 -0.79
N ASP A 443 22.69 8.94 -0.01
CA ASP A 443 23.99 9.62 0.01
C ASP A 443 25.09 8.71 0.60
#